data_AF-A0A9X9S2Z8-F1
#
_entry.id   AF-A0A9X9S2Z8-F1
#
_cell.length_a   1.000
_cell.length_b   1.000
_cell.length_c   1.000
_cell.angle_alpha   90.00
_cell.angle_beta   90.00
_cell.angle_gamma   90.00
#
_symmetry.space_group_name_H-M   'P 1'
#
loop_
_entity.id
_entity.type
_entity.pdbx_description
1 polymer ?
#
loop_
_entity_poly.entity_id
_entity_poly.type
_entity_poly.pdbx_seq_one_letter_code
_entity_poly.pdbx_strand_id
1 'polypeptide(L)'
;MDNESKQEKSTIQLDENLMNNDYFQNDLIKNNSKIVDISQKNYNDYRLSYDYYVHLRNVEHKLLMSRTSVFIFLNSALLGINFSLMREFTFSLKQIIIIFVFSLFGLIISYFFLRILQSGYFWTTFWETKLQNIEENIYTKDNGNQNIFRKHPSYVKDKSEVPEMENIDIEYISGRKTMMQLSYFFIIIWGFLLFLAILLFYSIFNYSSIKLILSVLNNTYNIFI
;
A
#
# COMPACT_ATOMS: atom_id res chain seq x y z
N MET A 1 19.36 35.17 18.32
CA MET A 1 18.37 34.63 19.27
C MET A 1 18.81 33.19 19.51
N ASP A 2 19.80 33.07 20.38
CA ASP A 2 20.48 31.84 20.74
C ASP A 2 20.05 31.52 22.17
N ASN A 3 19.31 30.43 22.39
CA ASN A 3 18.96 29.96 23.73
C ASN A 3 18.34 28.56 23.73
N GLU A 4 19.02 27.54 23.19
CA GLU A 4 18.64 26.12 23.44
C GLU A 4 19.88 25.21 23.53
N SER A 5 20.78 25.50 24.46
CA SER A 5 21.88 24.59 24.80
C SER A 5 22.15 24.59 26.30
N LYS A 6 21.22 24.07 27.10
CA LYS A 6 21.43 23.80 28.54
C LYS A 6 20.30 22.95 29.12
N GLN A 7 20.31 21.64 28.85
CA GLN A 7 19.55 20.68 29.66
C GLN A 7 20.07 19.24 29.49
N GLU A 8 21.39 19.06 29.60
CA GLU A 8 22.00 17.74 29.62
C GLU A 8 23.14 17.75 30.65
N LYS A 9 22.80 17.54 31.92
CA LYS A 9 23.69 17.20 33.06
C LYS A 9 22.92 17.25 34.38
N SER A 10 22.23 16.17 34.76
CA SER A 10 21.97 15.84 36.18
C SER A 10 21.13 14.56 36.34
N THR A 11 21.68 13.38 36.05
CA THR A 11 21.11 12.12 36.61
C THR A 11 22.09 10.94 36.49
N ILE A 12 23.27 11.07 37.09
CA ILE A 12 24.12 9.91 37.41
C ILE A 12 24.75 10.18 38.77
N GLN A 13 24.09 9.74 39.84
CA GLN A 13 24.64 9.51 41.19
C GLN A 13 23.51 8.92 42.06
N LEU A 14 23.69 7.67 42.47
CA LEU A 14 22.91 6.74 43.34
C LEU A 14 22.89 5.41 42.56
N ASP A 15 23.55 4.32 42.94
CA ASP A 15 23.84 3.79 44.27
C ASP A 15 25.11 2.92 44.23
N GLU A 16 26.16 3.36 44.92
CA GLU A 16 27.23 2.49 45.42
C GLU A 16 26.91 2.20 46.89
N ASN A 17 26.23 1.08 47.17
CA ASN A 17 26.33 0.38 48.44
C ASN A 17 25.39 -0.83 48.43
N LEU A 18 25.86 -1.98 47.95
CA LEU A 18 25.38 -3.31 48.34
C LEU A 18 26.40 -4.36 47.88
N MET A 19 27.52 -4.45 48.59
CA MET A 19 28.34 -5.66 48.65
C MET A 19 28.41 -6.13 50.10
N ASN A 20 27.84 -7.31 50.37
CA ASN A 20 28.37 -8.30 51.31
C ASN A 20 27.46 -9.53 51.33
N ASN A 21 27.73 -10.51 50.46
CA ASN A 21 27.31 -11.90 50.67
C ASN A 21 28.09 -12.89 49.76
N ASP A 22 29.42 -12.88 49.84
CA ASP A 22 30.30 -13.49 48.82
C ASP A 22 30.73 -14.95 49.04
N TYR A 23 30.21 -15.68 50.03
CA TYR A 23 30.76 -17.02 50.31
C TYR A 23 29.79 -18.21 50.24
N PHE A 24 28.56 -18.02 49.75
CA PHE A 24 27.64 -19.13 49.44
C PHE A 24 27.09 -19.13 48.00
N GLN A 25 27.49 -18.19 47.14
CA GLN A 25 26.93 -18.08 45.79
C GLN A 25 27.82 -18.66 44.66
N ASN A 26 29.09 -19.04 44.89
CA ASN A 26 30.03 -19.22 43.77
C ASN A 26 29.74 -20.42 42.84
N ASP A 27 29.07 -21.49 43.30
CA ASP A 27 28.68 -22.61 42.41
C ASP A 27 27.28 -22.44 41.77
N LEU A 28 26.42 -21.62 42.35
CA LEU A 28 25.16 -21.19 41.72
C LEU A 28 25.41 -20.04 40.73
N ILE A 29 26.37 -19.14 40.98
CA ILE A 29 26.79 -18.07 40.07
C ILE A 29 27.43 -18.64 38.82
N LYS A 30 28.19 -19.75 38.89
CA LYS A 30 28.83 -20.31 37.67
C LYS A 30 27.84 -20.95 36.70
N ASN A 31 26.77 -21.56 37.21
CA ASN A 31 25.68 -22.08 36.38
C ASN A 31 24.67 -20.99 36.00
N ASN A 32 24.37 -20.04 36.89
CA ASN A 32 23.49 -18.91 36.59
C ASN A 32 24.15 -17.88 35.66
N SER A 33 25.46 -17.62 35.74
CA SER A 33 26.17 -16.75 34.79
C SER A 33 26.13 -17.31 33.37
N LYS A 34 26.30 -18.63 33.22
CA LYS A 34 26.17 -19.28 31.90
C LYS A 34 24.73 -19.25 31.38
N ILE A 35 23.72 -19.39 32.24
CA ILE A 35 22.30 -19.28 31.87
C ILE A 35 21.91 -17.82 31.54
N VAL A 36 22.46 -16.85 32.28
CA VAL A 36 22.29 -15.40 32.05
C VAL A 36 22.97 -14.96 30.76
N ASP A 37 24.18 -15.46 30.48
CA ASP A 37 24.89 -15.20 29.20
C ASP A 37 24.13 -15.78 28.00
N ILE A 38 23.57 -16.99 28.13
CA ILE A 38 22.76 -17.61 27.06
C ILE A 38 21.44 -16.85 26.88
N SER A 39 20.81 -16.36 27.95
CA SER A 39 19.54 -15.63 27.87
C SER A 39 19.72 -14.22 27.28
N GLN A 40 20.79 -13.51 27.67
CA GLN A 40 21.15 -12.18 27.14
C GLN A 40 21.63 -12.26 25.68
N LYS A 41 22.46 -13.25 25.33
CA LYS A 41 22.89 -13.46 23.94
C LYS A 41 21.69 -13.70 23.02
N ASN A 42 20.79 -14.61 23.41
CA ASN A 42 19.58 -14.88 22.63
C ASN A 42 18.69 -13.63 22.53
N TYR A 43 18.52 -12.85 23.61
CA TYR A 43 17.74 -11.60 23.57
C TYR A 43 18.35 -10.58 22.59
N ASN A 44 19.66 -10.38 22.63
CA ASN A 44 20.36 -9.48 21.71
C ASN A 44 20.20 -9.94 20.26
N ASP A 45 20.26 -11.24 19.99
CA ASP A 45 20.05 -11.80 18.65
C ASP A 45 18.60 -11.58 18.15
N TYR A 46 17.59 -11.73 19.03
CA TYR A 46 16.20 -11.42 18.70
C TYR A 46 15.98 -9.93 18.44
N ARG A 47 16.60 -9.06 19.22
CA ARG A 47 16.50 -7.60 19.04
C ARG A 47 17.14 -7.14 17.74
N LEU A 48 18.33 -7.63 17.42
CA LEU A 48 18.98 -7.36 16.13
C LEU A 48 18.13 -7.84 14.96
N SER A 49 17.54 -9.03 15.09
CA SER A 49 16.61 -9.58 14.08
C SER A 49 15.38 -8.70 13.93
N TYR A 50 14.79 -8.24 15.05
CA TYR A 50 13.64 -7.35 15.06
C TYR A 50 13.94 -6.04 14.32
N ASP A 51 15.03 -5.36 14.68
CA ASP A 51 15.44 -4.10 14.05
C ASP A 51 15.65 -4.27 12.53
N TYR A 52 16.26 -5.39 12.12
CA TYR A 52 16.45 -5.73 10.71
C TYR A 52 15.11 -5.92 9.99
N TYR A 53 14.16 -6.66 10.55
CA TYR A 53 12.85 -6.85 9.92
C TYR A 53 12.00 -5.58 9.91
N VAL A 54 12.10 -4.72 10.94
CA VAL A 54 11.47 -3.39 10.93
C VAL A 54 12.02 -2.56 9.78
N HIS A 55 13.34 -2.60 9.57
CA HIS A 55 13.97 -1.93 8.43
C HIS A 55 13.45 -2.45 7.10
N LEU A 56 13.41 -3.78 6.90
CA LEU A 56 12.88 -4.40 5.67
C LEU A 56 11.41 -4.03 5.43
N ARG A 57 10.56 -4.08 6.46
CA ARG A 57 9.16 -3.65 6.38
C ARG A 57 9.04 -2.20 5.91
N ASN A 58 9.87 -1.30 6.46
CA ASN A 58 9.87 0.11 6.09
C ASN A 58 10.31 0.33 4.64
N VAL A 59 11.32 -0.41 4.18
CA VAL A 59 11.77 -0.37 2.78
C VAL A 59 10.65 -0.84 1.85
N GLU A 60 10.00 -1.97 2.14
CA GLU A 60 8.87 -2.47 1.32
C GLU A 60 7.69 -1.50 1.31
N HIS A 61 7.36 -0.89 2.45
CA HIS A 61 6.31 0.12 2.52
C HIS A 61 6.63 1.35 1.66
N LYS A 62 7.88 1.84 1.71
CA LYS A 62 8.33 2.95 0.84
C LYS A 62 8.26 2.57 -0.64
N LEU A 63 8.67 1.36 -1.00
CA LEU A 63 8.58 0.86 -2.37
C LEU A 63 7.12 0.77 -2.84
N LEU A 64 6.20 0.31 -1.98
CA LEU A 64 4.78 0.28 -2.27
C LEU A 64 4.23 1.69 -2.56
N MET A 65 4.51 2.66 -1.68
CA MET A 65 4.11 4.07 -1.86
C MET A 65 4.66 4.66 -3.17
N SER A 66 5.93 4.38 -3.49
CA SER A 66 6.56 4.83 -4.73
C SER A 66 5.88 4.23 -5.96
N ARG A 67 5.59 2.93 -5.95
CA ARG A 67 4.88 2.24 -7.04
C ARG A 67 3.47 2.80 -7.24
N THR A 68 2.74 3.07 -6.15
CA THR A 68 1.42 3.72 -6.20
C THR A 68 1.51 5.13 -6.78
N SER A 69 2.53 5.90 -6.41
CA SER A 69 2.70 7.27 -6.93
C SER A 69 2.95 7.28 -8.44
N VAL A 70 3.81 6.37 -8.92
CA VAL A 70 4.05 6.16 -10.36
C VAL A 70 2.76 5.71 -11.07
N PHE A 71 2.01 4.79 -10.47
CA PHE A 71 0.74 4.32 -10.99
C PHE A 71 -0.28 5.46 -11.16
N ILE A 72 -0.47 6.28 -10.13
CA ILE A 72 -1.38 7.43 -10.18
C ILE A 72 -0.93 8.41 -11.26
N PHE A 73 0.36 8.77 -11.27
CA PHE A 73 0.91 9.69 -12.26
C PHE A 73 0.65 9.22 -13.70
N LEU A 74 0.96 7.96 -14.01
CA LEU A 74 0.74 7.40 -15.35
C LEU A 74 -0.75 7.41 -15.73
N ASN A 75 -1.63 7.01 -14.81
CA ASN A 75 -3.07 7.00 -15.10
C ASN A 75 -3.64 8.39 -15.27
N SER A 76 -3.24 9.35 -14.43
CA SER A 76 -3.64 10.75 -14.56
C SER A 76 -3.16 11.36 -15.88
N ALA A 77 -1.93 11.08 -16.30
CA ALA A 77 -1.40 11.53 -17.58
C ALA A 77 -2.20 10.93 -18.76
N LEU A 78 -2.44 9.62 -18.74
CA LEU A 78 -3.22 8.94 -19.79
C LEU A 78 -4.67 9.44 -19.84
N LEU A 79 -5.32 9.64 -18.69
CA LEU A 79 -6.66 10.21 -18.63
C LEU A 79 -6.68 11.64 -19.15
N GLY A 80 -5.70 12.47 -18.80
CA GLY A 80 -5.59 13.84 -19.33
C GLY A 80 -5.52 13.88 -20.85
N ILE A 81 -4.73 12.99 -21.46
CA ILE A 81 -4.66 12.84 -22.92
C ILE A 81 -6.01 12.39 -23.48
N ASN A 82 -6.62 11.36 -22.89
CA ASN A 82 -7.89 10.80 -23.38
C ASN A 82 -9.03 11.83 -23.30
N PHE A 83 -9.18 12.53 -22.17
CA PHE A 83 -10.16 13.61 -22.02
C PHE A 83 -9.90 14.79 -22.95
N SER A 84 -8.63 15.14 -23.21
CA SER A 84 -8.30 16.19 -24.18
C SER A 84 -8.78 15.82 -25.58
N LEU A 85 -8.70 14.54 -25.97
CA LEU A 85 -9.21 14.05 -27.26
C LEU A 85 -10.75 14.02 -27.30
N MET A 86 -11.40 13.85 -26.15
CA MET A 86 -12.87 13.86 -26.04
C MET A 86 -13.52 15.24 -26.01
N ARG A 87 -12.72 16.32 -25.96
CA ARG A 87 -13.25 17.69 -25.83
C ARG A 87 -13.99 18.17 -27.08
N GLU A 88 -13.69 17.62 -28.25
CA GLU A 88 -14.33 18.04 -29.50
C GLU A 88 -15.67 17.32 -29.71
N PHE A 89 -16.73 18.07 -30.03
CA PHE A 89 -18.08 17.51 -30.25
C PHE A 89 -18.18 16.67 -31.53
N THR A 90 -17.30 16.88 -32.51
CA THR A 90 -17.30 16.16 -33.78
C THR A 90 -16.19 15.12 -33.81
N PHE A 91 -16.51 13.91 -33.37
CA PHE A 91 -15.54 12.81 -33.38
C PHE A 91 -15.23 12.35 -34.80
N SER A 92 -13.97 12.53 -35.22
CA SER A 92 -13.45 11.86 -36.41
C SER A 92 -13.15 10.38 -36.10
N LEU A 93 -13.23 9.51 -37.12
CA LEU A 93 -12.89 8.09 -36.97
C LEU A 93 -11.46 7.88 -36.43
N LYS A 94 -10.51 8.76 -36.81
CA LYS A 94 -9.13 8.73 -36.31
C LYS A 94 -9.08 8.99 -34.79
N GLN A 95 -9.82 9.99 -34.29
CA GLN A 95 -9.87 10.29 -32.85
C GLN A 95 -10.45 9.13 -32.06
N ILE A 96 -11.52 8.49 -32.55
CA ILE A 96 -12.12 7.33 -31.87
C ILE A 96 -11.15 6.16 -31.80
N ILE A 97 -10.41 5.88 -32.88
CA ILE A 97 -9.38 4.84 -32.87
C ILE A 97 -8.29 5.16 -31.82
N ILE A 98 -7.84 6.42 -31.76
CA ILE A 98 -6.85 6.84 -30.76
C ILE A 98 -7.41 6.66 -29.34
N ILE A 99 -8.63 7.14 -29.07
CA ILE A 99 -9.32 6.96 -27.78
C ILE A 99 -9.41 5.48 -27.41
N PHE A 100 -9.81 4.63 -28.35
CA PHE A 100 -9.89 3.18 -28.14
C PHE A 100 -8.54 2.59 -27.75
N VAL A 101 -7.47 2.91 -28.48
CA VAL A 101 -6.10 2.42 -28.21
C VAL A 101 -5.61 2.89 -26.83
N PHE A 102 -5.79 4.17 -26.50
CA PHE A 102 -5.40 4.69 -25.19
C PHE A 102 -6.22 4.08 -24.04
N SER A 103 -7.51 3.85 -24.25
CA SER A 103 -8.36 3.19 -23.24
C SER A 103 -7.94 1.74 -23.01
N LEU A 104 -7.63 0.99 -24.08
CA LEU A 104 -7.10 -0.37 -23.98
C LEU A 104 -5.74 -0.39 -23.26
N PHE A 105 -4.85 0.54 -23.61
CA PHE A 105 -3.54 0.67 -22.98
C PHE A 105 -3.64 1.00 -21.49
N GLY A 106 -4.52 1.95 -21.12
CA GLY A 106 -4.79 2.30 -19.73
C GLY A 106 -5.34 1.13 -18.91
N LEU A 107 -6.22 0.32 -19.51
CA LEU A 107 -6.74 -0.90 -18.90
C LEU A 107 -5.62 -1.94 -18.65
N ILE A 108 -4.75 -2.18 -19.64
CA ILE A 108 -3.62 -3.10 -19.52
C ILE A 108 -2.65 -2.64 -18.42
N ILE A 109 -2.27 -1.36 -18.42
CA ILE A 109 -1.40 -0.79 -17.38
C ILE A 109 -2.04 -0.94 -16.00
N SER A 110 -3.33 -0.63 -15.88
CA SER A 110 -4.02 -0.70 -14.58
C SER A 110 -4.08 -2.12 -14.04
N TYR A 111 -4.32 -3.09 -14.90
CA TYR A 111 -4.25 -4.51 -14.54
C TYR A 111 -2.84 -4.93 -14.13
N PHE A 112 -1.81 -4.52 -14.87
CA PHE A 112 -0.42 -4.86 -14.56
C PHE A 112 0.01 -4.27 -13.19
N PHE A 113 -0.31 -3.01 -12.92
CA PHE A 113 -0.02 -2.38 -11.64
C PHE A 113 -0.80 -2.99 -10.48
N LEU A 114 -2.05 -3.42 -10.69
CA LEU A 114 -2.80 -4.17 -9.67
C LEU A 114 -2.01 -5.40 -9.22
N ARG A 115 -1.41 -6.16 -10.15
CA ARG A 115 -0.59 -7.35 -9.81
C ARG A 115 0.67 -6.98 -9.04
N ILE A 116 1.34 -5.87 -9.42
CA ILE A 116 2.52 -5.37 -8.70
C ILE A 116 2.15 -4.97 -7.26
N LEU A 117 1.04 -4.27 -7.07
CA LEU A 117 0.58 -3.84 -5.75
C LEU A 117 0.14 -5.03 -4.88
N GLN A 118 -0.49 -6.06 -5.46
CA GLN A 118 -0.78 -7.32 -4.75
C GLN A 118 0.50 -7.98 -4.21
N SER A 119 1.57 -7.99 -5.00
CA SER A 119 2.86 -8.52 -4.55
C SER A 119 3.43 -7.71 -3.39
N GLY A 120 3.41 -6.37 -3.48
CA GLY A 120 3.87 -5.51 -2.39
C GLY A 120 3.03 -5.65 -1.11
N TYR A 121 1.72 -5.82 -1.25
CA TYR A 121 0.81 -6.12 -0.14
C TYR A 121 1.19 -7.43 0.56
N PHE A 122 1.44 -8.48 -0.22
CA PHE A 122 1.85 -9.79 0.29
C PHE A 122 3.15 -9.69 1.09
N TRP A 123 4.20 -9.07 0.52
CA TRP A 123 5.50 -8.95 1.20
C TRP A 123 5.42 -8.12 2.48
N THR A 124 4.67 -7.01 2.46
CA THR A 124 4.49 -6.20 3.67
C THR A 124 3.81 -7.01 4.78
N THR A 125 2.75 -7.75 4.43
CA THR A 125 2.03 -8.61 5.37
C THR A 125 2.94 -9.72 5.90
N PHE A 126 3.76 -10.33 5.04
CA PHE A 126 4.73 -11.35 5.42
C PHE A 126 5.71 -10.84 6.49
N TRP A 127 6.29 -9.65 6.27
CA TRP A 127 7.21 -9.04 7.25
C TRP A 127 6.52 -8.68 8.56
N GLU A 128 5.29 -8.18 8.50
CA GLU A 128 4.49 -7.88 9.71
C GLU A 128 4.19 -9.16 10.52
N THR A 129 3.82 -10.26 9.87
CA THR A 129 3.64 -11.55 10.57
C THR A 129 4.95 -12.05 11.17
N LYS A 130 6.09 -11.88 10.49
CA LYS A 130 7.40 -12.25 11.04
C LYS A 130 7.77 -11.41 12.26
N LEU A 131 7.50 -10.10 12.23
CA LEU A 131 7.71 -9.20 13.36
C LEU A 131 6.82 -9.57 14.55
N GLN A 132 5.54 -9.87 14.32
CA GLN A 132 4.62 -10.32 15.36
C GLN A 132 5.14 -11.58 16.08
N ASN A 133 5.57 -12.59 15.31
CA ASN A 133 6.12 -13.81 15.89
C ASN A 133 7.38 -13.54 16.73
N ILE A 134 8.20 -12.56 16.38
CA ILE A 134 9.39 -12.19 17.15
C ILE A 134 8.99 -11.42 18.42
N GLU A 135 8.04 -10.48 18.33
CA GLU A 135 7.53 -9.76 19.50
C GLU A 135 6.94 -10.71 20.54
N GLU A 136 6.19 -11.73 20.14
CA GLU A 136 5.66 -12.75 21.06
C GLU A 136 6.78 -13.48 21.84
N ASN A 137 7.93 -13.71 21.21
CA ASN A 137 9.09 -14.36 21.81
C ASN A 137 9.94 -13.42 22.70
N ILE A 138 9.96 -12.12 22.41
CA ILE A 138 10.65 -11.11 23.22
C ILE A 138 9.79 -10.72 24.43
N TYR A 139 8.47 -10.59 24.24
CA TYR A 139 7.52 -10.14 25.25
C TYR A 139 7.49 -11.02 26.50
N THR A 140 7.66 -12.33 26.34
CA THR A 140 7.75 -13.27 27.47
C THR A 140 8.94 -13.00 28.39
N LYS A 141 9.90 -12.16 28.00
CA LYS A 141 11.12 -11.86 28.76
C LYS A 141 11.20 -10.44 29.35
N ASP A 142 10.49 -9.45 28.79
CA ASP A 142 10.76 -8.02 29.06
C ASP A 142 9.58 -7.24 29.68
N ASN A 143 8.65 -7.93 30.36
CA ASN A 143 7.57 -7.34 31.17
C ASN A 143 6.82 -6.14 30.52
N GLY A 144 6.37 -6.25 29.26
CA GLY A 144 5.20 -5.48 28.83
C GLY A 144 5.40 -4.25 27.95
N ASN A 145 6.60 -3.68 27.84
CA ASN A 145 6.73 -2.28 27.39
C ASN A 145 6.85 -2.04 25.88
N GLN A 146 7.09 -3.06 25.05
CA GLN A 146 7.21 -2.90 23.59
C GLN A 146 6.12 -3.70 22.87
N ASN A 147 4.88 -3.17 22.87
CA ASN A 147 3.71 -3.80 22.26
C ASN A 147 3.18 -2.97 21.08
N ILE A 148 3.98 -2.83 20.02
CA ILE A 148 3.59 -2.01 18.87
C ILE A 148 2.61 -2.76 17.96
N PHE A 149 2.82 -4.06 17.69
CA PHE A 149 1.93 -4.82 16.80
C PHE A 149 0.74 -5.47 17.50
N ARG A 150 0.81 -5.72 18.81
CA ARG A 150 -0.32 -6.25 19.60
C ARG A 150 -1.46 -5.23 19.79
N LYS A 151 -1.12 -3.95 19.93
CA LYS A 151 -2.08 -2.85 20.07
C LYS A 151 -2.52 -2.25 18.73
N HIS A 152 -2.03 -2.79 17.62
CA HIS A 152 -2.30 -2.20 16.31
C HIS A 152 -3.74 -2.53 15.87
N PRO A 153 -4.57 -1.54 15.49
CA PRO A 153 -6.01 -1.71 15.22
C PRO A 153 -6.33 -2.79 14.18
N SER A 154 -5.44 -3.00 13.19
CA SER A 154 -5.56 -4.07 12.19
C SER A 154 -5.60 -5.50 12.73
N TYR A 155 -5.11 -5.75 13.95
CA TYR A 155 -4.87 -7.10 14.48
C TYR A 155 -5.64 -7.39 15.78
N VAL A 156 -6.29 -6.37 16.36
CA VAL A 156 -7.15 -6.53 17.52
C VAL A 156 -8.41 -7.28 17.09
N LYS A 157 -8.49 -8.57 17.43
CA LYS A 157 -9.67 -9.41 17.15
C LYS A 157 -10.85 -9.04 18.05
N ASP A 158 -10.57 -8.52 19.24
CA ASP A 158 -11.56 -8.10 20.22
C ASP A 158 -11.33 -6.63 20.60
N LYS A 159 -12.18 -5.74 20.11
CA LYS A 159 -12.08 -4.29 20.35
C LYS A 159 -12.15 -3.93 21.84
N SER A 160 -12.68 -4.81 22.70
CA SER A 160 -12.73 -4.59 24.15
C SER A 160 -11.35 -4.60 24.82
N GLU A 161 -10.32 -5.16 24.16
CA GLU A 161 -8.93 -5.15 24.67
C GLU A 161 -8.25 -3.77 24.53
N VAL A 162 -8.84 -2.86 23.74
CA VAL A 162 -8.34 -1.50 23.54
C VAL A 162 -9.49 -0.52 23.82
N PRO A 163 -9.73 -0.13 25.09
CA PRO A 163 -10.88 0.70 25.47
C PRO A 163 -10.94 2.06 24.75
N GLU A 164 -9.80 2.56 24.26
CA GLU A 164 -9.73 3.76 23.41
C GLU A 164 -10.40 3.58 22.03
N MET A 165 -10.58 2.33 21.57
CA MET A 165 -11.18 1.98 20.29
C MET A 165 -12.64 1.51 20.40
N GLU A 166 -13.17 1.34 21.61
CA GLU A 166 -14.52 0.82 21.85
C GLU A 166 -15.62 1.72 21.22
N ASN A 167 -15.37 3.03 21.14
CA ASN A 167 -16.31 4.01 20.59
C ASN A 167 -16.04 4.41 19.13
N ILE A 168 -15.08 3.78 18.44
CA ILE A 168 -14.75 4.11 17.04
C ILE A 168 -15.34 3.03 16.13
N ASP A 169 -16.53 3.32 15.58
CA ASP A 169 -17.23 2.47 14.60
C ASP A 169 -16.62 2.49 13.19
N ILE A 170 -15.56 3.28 12.98
CA ILE A 170 -14.91 3.40 11.68
C ILE A 170 -14.00 2.17 11.48
N GLU A 171 -14.36 1.29 10.54
CA GLU A 171 -13.48 0.19 10.11
C GLU A 171 -12.17 0.78 9.60
N TYR A 172 -11.05 0.42 10.23
CA TYR A 172 -9.73 0.88 9.80
C TYR A 172 -9.40 0.32 8.41
N ILE A 173 -9.59 1.14 7.38
CA ILE A 173 -9.12 0.83 6.03
C ILE A 173 -7.63 1.13 5.97
N SER A 174 -6.82 0.08 5.99
CA SER A 174 -5.37 0.26 5.85
C SER A 174 -5.03 0.97 4.54
N GLY A 175 -4.03 1.87 4.56
CA GLY A 175 -3.57 2.56 3.35
C GLY A 175 -3.28 1.59 2.20
N ARG A 176 -2.81 0.38 2.51
CA ARG A 176 -2.59 -0.69 1.53
C ARG A 176 -3.87 -1.18 0.84
N LYS A 177 -4.96 -1.38 1.58
CA LYS A 177 -6.27 -1.73 1.00
C LYS A 177 -6.79 -0.60 0.10
N THR A 178 -6.63 0.65 0.53
CA THR A 178 -7.01 1.83 -0.26
C THR A 178 -6.27 1.87 -1.60
N MET A 179 -4.96 1.58 -1.63
CA MET A 179 -4.19 1.52 -2.87
C MET A 179 -4.69 0.46 -3.84
N MET A 180 -5.07 -0.71 -3.31
CA MET A 180 -5.65 -1.80 -4.10
C MET A 180 -7.00 -1.40 -4.69
N GLN A 181 -7.88 -0.81 -3.87
CA GLN A 181 -9.17 -0.28 -4.31
C GLN A 181 -9.02 0.79 -5.39
N LEU A 182 -8.02 1.67 -5.26
CA LEU A 182 -7.70 2.68 -6.26
C LEU A 182 -7.35 2.06 -7.62
N SER A 183 -6.61 0.95 -7.64
CA SER A 183 -6.33 0.24 -8.90
C SER A 183 -7.57 -0.37 -9.53
N TYR A 184 -8.47 -0.97 -8.73
CA TYR A 184 -9.76 -1.44 -9.25
C TYR A 184 -10.60 -0.31 -9.82
N PHE A 185 -10.61 0.85 -9.16
CA PHE A 185 -11.31 2.03 -9.63
C PHE A 185 -10.81 2.49 -11.01
N PHE A 186 -9.49 2.54 -11.23
CA PHE A 186 -8.94 2.86 -12.55
C PHE A 186 -9.28 1.80 -13.61
N ILE A 187 -9.27 0.50 -13.28
CA ILE A 187 -9.70 -0.56 -14.21
C ILE A 187 -11.16 -0.33 -14.65
N ILE A 188 -12.04 0.03 -13.72
CA ILE A 188 -13.45 0.34 -14.02
C ILE A 188 -13.56 1.56 -14.93
N ILE A 189 -12.82 2.64 -14.63
CA ILE A 189 -12.79 3.85 -15.49
C ILE A 189 -12.34 3.48 -16.91
N TRP A 190 -11.24 2.76 -17.05
CA TRP A 190 -10.74 2.38 -18.37
C TRP A 190 -11.68 1.44 -19.11
N GLY A 191 -12.31 0.50 -18.40
CA GLY A 191 -13.34 -0.37 -18.96
C GLY A 191 -14.55 0.43 -19.48
N PHE A 192 -14.97 1.44 -18.72
CA PHE A 192 -16.04 2.34 -19.14
C PHE A 192 -15.65 3.19 -20.37
N LEU A 193 -14.45 3.75 -20.38
CA LEU A 193 -13.95 4.52 -21.54
C LEU A 193 -13.79 3.65 -22.79
N LEU A 194 -13.36 2.41 -22.63
CA LEU A 194 -13.27 1.44 -23.73
C LEU A 194 -14.66 1.11 -24.28
N PHE A 195 -15.63 0.87 -23.39
CA PHE A 195 -17.02 0.65 -23.77
C PHE A 195 -17.61 1.85 -24.53
N LEU A 196 -17.36 3.07 -24.05
CA LEU A 196 -17.80 4.30 -24.73
C LEU A 196 -17.16 4.43 -26.12
N ALA A 197 -15.88 4.12 -26.27
CA ALA A 197 -15.21 4.13 -27.58
C ALA A 197 -15.86 3.13 -28.57
N ILE A 198 -16.26 1.95 -28.10
CA ILE A 198 -16.98 0.95 -28.89
C ILE A 198 -18.34 1.49 -29.35
N LEU A 199 -19.09 2.14 -28.46
CA LEU A 199 -20.37 2.75 -28.81
C LEU A 199 -20.23 3.87 -29.85
N LEU A 200 -19.22 4.73 -29.70
CA LEU A 200 -18.93 5.80 -30.67
C LEU A 200 -18.57 5.22 -32.05
N PHE A 201 -17.75 4.18 -32.07
CA PHE A 201 -17.39 3.48 -33.30
C PHE A 201 -18.62 2.91 -34.01
N TYR A 202 -19.50 2.24 -33.26
CA TYR A 202 -20.75 1.69 -33.79
C TYR A 202 -21.69 2.78 -34.34
N SER A 203 -21.80 3.92 -33.64
CA SER A 203 -22.63 5.06 -34.07
C SER A 203 -22.16 5.65 -35.41
N ILE A 204 -20.86 5.86 -35.59
CA ILE A 204 -20.30 6.38 -36.85
C ILE A 204 -20.53 5.42 -38.02
N PHE A 205 -20.36 4.12 -37.77
CA PHE A 205 -20.57 3.11 -38.80
C PHE A 205 -22.03 3.10 -39.30
N ASN A 206 -22.99 3.14 -38.36
CA ASN A 206 -24.40 3.21 -38.69
C ASN A 206 -24.78 4.50 -39.44
N TYR A 207 -24.28 5.66 -38.98
CA TYR A 207 -24.54 6.94 -39.64
C TYR A 207 -23.98 6.96 -41.08
N SER A 208 -22.76 6.46 -41.26
CA SER A 208 -22.12 6.37 -42.58
C SER A 208 -22.89 5.45 -43.52
N SER A 209 -23.40 4.33 -43.00
CA SER A 209 -24.21 3.37 -43.76
C SER A 209 -25.54 3.98 -44.21
N ILE A 210 -26.24 4.68 -43.30
CA ILE A 210 -27.49 5.38 -43.61
C ILE A 210 -27.26 6.47 -44.67
N LYS A 211 -26.19 7.27 -44.52
CA LYS A 211 -25.85 8.33 -45.48
C LYS A 211 -25.54 7.78 -46.88
N LEU A 212 -24.84 6.65 -46.97
CA LEU A 212 -24.56 5.97 -48.24
C LEU A 212 -25.87 5.52 -48.92
N ILE A 213 -26.77 4.87 -48.17
CA ILE A 213 -28.06 4.41 -48.69
C ILE A 213 -28.87 5.59 -49.24
N LEU A 214 -28.96 6.69 -48.49
CA LEU A 214 -29.65 7.90 -48.94
C LEU A 214 -29.03 8.51 -50.20
N SER A 215 -27.70 8.51 -50.31
CA SER A 215 -27.00 8.99 -51.51
C SER A 215 -27.30 8.15 -52.74
N VAL A 216 -27.37 6.82 -52.60
CA VAL A 216 -27.71 5.91 -53.69
C VAL A 216 -29.16 6.14 -54.14
N LEU A 217 -30.10 6.21 -53.19
CA LEU A 217 -31.52 6.45 -53.50
C LEU A 217 -31.75 7.78 -54.24
N ASN A 218 -31.09 8.86 -53.80
CA ASN A 218 -31.19 10.15 -54.47
C ASN A 218 -30.62 10.13 -55.90
N ASN A 219 -29.49 9.44 -56.10
CA ASN A 219 -28.91 9.31 -57.44
C ASN A 219 -29.78 8.47 -58.37
N THR A 220 -30.38 7.39 -57.86
CA THR A 220 -31.33 6.60 -58.66
C THR A 220 -32.56 7.41 -59.04
N TYR A 221 -33.10 8.22 -58.13
CA TYR A 221 -34.27 9.07 -58.40
C TYR A 221 -34.01 10.06 -59.55
N ASN A 222 -32.83 10.69 -59.59
CA ASN A 222 -32.44 11.63 -60.64
C ASN A 222 -32.22 10.98 -62.02
N ILE A 223 -31.98 9.66 -62.10
CA ILE A 223 -31.84 8.95 -63.38
C ILE A 223 -33.23 8.68 -64.01
N PHE A 224 -34.27 8.59 -63.19
CA PHE A 224 -35.62 8.26 -63.65
C PHE A 224 -36.49 9.47 -64.01
N ILE A 225 -36.03 10.70 -63.73
CA ILE A 225 -36.69 11.96 -64.13
C ILE A 225 -35.99 12.51 -65.37
#